data_AF-A0AAV1RSX6-F1
#
_entry.id   AF-A0AAV1RSX6-F1
#
_cell.length_a   1.000
_cell.length_b   1.000
_cell.length_c   1.000
_cell.angle_alpha   90.00
_cell.angle_beta   90.00
_cell.angle_gamma   90.00
#
_symmetry.space_group_name_H-M   'P 1'
#
loop_
_entity.id
_entity.type
_entity.pdbx_description
1 polymer ?
#
loop_
_entity_poly.entity_id
_entity_poly.type
_entity_poly.pdbx_seq_one_letter_code
_entity_poly.pdbx_strand_id
1 'polypeptide(L)'
;MATSSSNINLCFLMLCVSLLITTTCHGYSDHAALFIFGDSLYDAGNNNYFNNTIIRANFTPYGETFFKYPTGRASDGRLIPDFIAEYANLPLIPPYLQPGNNRFIDGANFASIGAGALVETNGGLVIDLQTQLSYFMNMEKQLKQQLGDTEAKKVLSKAVYIFSIGGNDYFAALAPNSTILQLHSRKEYVGMVIGNITTVIKGIHKRGGRKFGFSKMINLGCLPSLRAVKMANTGRSGCMDEATLLTKLHNRALSKTLKELERQLEGFKYSNFDA
;
A
#
# COMPACT_ATOMS: atom_id res chain seq x y z
N MET A 1 25.75 -58.40 34.24
CA MET A 1 25.21 -57.04 34.44
C MET A 1 26.25 -56.02 33.98
N ALA A 2 26.28 -55.65 32.69
CA ALA A 2 27.24 -54.63 32.21
C ALA A 2 26.85 -53.96 30.87
N THR A 3 25.62 -54.16 30.36
CA THR A 3 25.19 -53.63 29.05
C THR A 3 24.23 -52.44 29.14
N SER A 4 23.73 -52.11 30.34
CA SER A 4 22.73 -51.05 30.51
C SER A 4 23.33 -49.64 30.59
N SER A 5 24.57 -49.49 31.07
CA SER A 5 25.20 -48.18 31.28
C SER A 5 25.68 -47.53 29.97
N SER A 6 26.09 -48.34 28.99
CA SER A 6 26.57 -47.85 27.68
C SER A 6 25.43 -47.23 26.85
N ASN A 7 24.24 -47.81 26.89
CA ASN A 7 23.07 -47.30 26.16
C ASN A 7 22.54 -45.98 26.73
N ILE A 8 22.59 -45.80 28.07
CA ILE A 8 22.14 -44.56 28.72
C ILE A 8 23.07 -43.39 28.37
N ASN A 9 24.39 -43.63 28.34
CA ASN A 9 25.36 -42.62 27.93
C ASN A 9 25.24 -42.25 26.45
N LEU A 10 24.91 -43.21 25.59
CA LEU A 10 24.67 -42.97 24.17
C LEU A 10 23.39 -42.14 23.94
N CYS A 11 22.32 -42.43 24.69
CA CYS A 11 21.08 -41.64 24.66
C CYS A 11 21.28 -40.20 25.16
N PHE A 12 22.05 -40.00 26.23
CA PHE A 12 22.39 -38.66 26.72
C PHE A 12 23.24 -37.88 25.72
N LEU A 13 24.19 -38.54 25.04
CA LEU A 13 25.01 -37.90 24.01
C LEU A 13 24.16 -37.46 22.80
N MET A 14 23.22 -38.30 22.35
CA MET A 14 22.29 -37.97 21.26
C MET A 14 21.34 -36.81 21.63
N LEU A 15 20.87 -36.76 22.89
CA LEU A 15 20.04 -35.67 23.39
C LEU A 15 20.83 -34.34 23.42
N CYS A 16 22.08 -34.38 23.91
CA CYS A 16 22.96 -33.21 23.92
C CYS A 16 23.31 -32.74 22.49
N VAL A 17 23.53 -33.65 21.54
CA VAL A 17 23.74 -33.29 20.13
C VAL A 17 22.50 -32.66 19.52
N SER A 18 21.29 -33.12 19.87
CA SER A 18 20.03 -32.48 19.42
C SER A 18 19.80 -31.08 20.02
N LEU A 19 20.30 -30.83 21.24
CA LEU A 19 20.32 -29.50 21.87
C LEU A 19 21.45 -28.58 21.33
N LEU A 20 22.48 -29.16 20.72
CA LEU A 20 23.59 -28.47 20.04
C LEU A 20 23.32 -28.20 18.56
N ILE A 21 22.20 -28.67 18.01
CA ILE A 21 21.65 -28.11 16.77
C ILE A 21 21.16 -26.72 17.14
N THR A 22 22.10 -25.79 17.14
CA THR A 22 21.86 -24.37 17.06
C THR A 22 20.72 -24.17 16.08
N THR A 23 19.69 -23.46 16.54
CA THR A 23 18.70 -22.85 15.66
C THR A 23 19.48 -22.23 14.52
N THR A 24 19.46 -22.88 13.35
CA THR A 24 19.89 -22.24 12.12
C THR A 24 19.01 -21.01 12.04
N CYS A 25 19.63 -19.85 12.28
CA CYS A 25 19.03 -18.57 12.00
C CYS A 25 18.50 -18.74 10.59
N HIS A 26 17.18 -18.81 10.42
CA HIS A 26 16.58 -18.95 9.10
C HIS A 26 17.17 -17.80 8.32
N GLY A 27 18.06 -18.11 7.38
CA GLY A 27 18.69 -17.12 6.54
C GLY A 27 17.56 -16.22 6.05
N TYR A 28 17.68 -14.93 6.32
CA TYR A 28 16.73 -13.90 5.90
C TYR A 28 16.24 -14.30 4.52
N SER A 29 14.98 -14.71 4.41
CA SER A 29 14.45 -15.19 3.14
C SER A 29 14.74 -14.11 2.12
N ASP A 30 15.42 -14.46 1.01
CA ASP A 30 16.01 -13.50 0.05
C ASP A 30 14.94 -12.78 -0.80
N HIS A 31 13.68 -12.82 -0.34
CA HIS A 31 12.56 -12.13 -0.94
C HIS A 31 12.61 -10.62 -0.62
N ALA A 32 12.01 -9.83 -1.51
CA ALA A 32 11.93 -8.40 -1.34
C ALA A 32 10.72 -8.03 -0.47
N ALA A 33 10.93 -7.18 0.56
CA ALA A 33 9.83 -6.62 1.32
C ALA A 33 8.85 -5.84 0.42
N LEU A 34 7.56 -5.86 0.76
CA LEU A 34 6.51 -5.17 0.01
C LEU A 34 5.88 -4.05 0.86
N PHE A 35 6.12 -2.80 0.46
CA PHE A 35 5.51 -1.63 1.10
C PHE A 35 4.39 -1.06 0.23
N ILE A 36 3.21 -0.89 0.82
CA ILE A 36 1.98 -0.61 0.08
C ILE A 36 1.45 0.76 0.50
N PHE A 37 1.22 1.63 -0.48
CA PHE A 37 0.69 2.97 -0.31
C PHE A 37 -0.56 3.12 -1.17
N GLY A 38 -1.54 3.91 -0.70
CA GLY A 38 -2.70 4.16 -1.51
C GLY A 38 -4.01 4.36 -0.78
N ASP A 39 -5.07 4.05 -1.52
CA ASP A 39 -6.45 4.20 -1.11
C ASP A 39 -7.14 2.84 -0.85
N SER A 40 -8.47 2.82 -0.94
CA SER A 40 -9.32 1.67 -0.66
C SER A 40 -9.02 0.45 -1.53
N LEU A 41 -8.44 0.62 -2.72
CA LEU A 41 -8.06 -0.54 -3.54
C LEU A 41 -6.96 -1.37 -2.87
N TYR A 42 -6.13 -0.73 -2.04
CA TYR A 42 -4.93 -1.30 -1.45
C TYR A 42 -4.97 -1.38 0.08
N ASP A 43 -5.95 -0.78 0.77
CA ASP A 43 -6.05 -0.77 2.24
C ASP A 43 -6.38 -2.14 2.85
N ALA A 44 -5.43 -2.71 3.61
CA ALA A 44 -5.60 -3.96 4.33
C ALA A 44 -6.46 -3.87 5.61
N GLY A 45 -6.92 -2.67 5.99
CA GLY A 45 -7.78 -2.42 7.16
C GLY A 45 -7.25 -1.35 8.13
N ASN A 46 -6.37 -0.43 7.71
CA ASN A 46 -5.83 0.62 8.58
C ASN A 46 -6.92 1.50 9.21
N ASN A 47 -8.03 1.72 8.49
CA ASN A 47 -9.16 2.52 8.97
C ASN A 47 -9.88 1.96 10.20
N ASN A 48 -9.57 0.73 10.62
CA ASN A 48 -10.09 0.16 11.87
C ASN A 48 -9.36 0.66 13.11
N TYR A 49 -8.18 1.25 12.97
CA TYR A 49 -7.24 1.47 14.09
C TYR A 49 -7.04 2.94 14.45
N PHE A 50 -7.89 3.83 13.96
CA PHE A 50 -7.94 5.22 14.39
C PHE A 50 -9.38 5.72 14.57
N ASN A 51 -9.58 6.63 15.54
CA ASN A 51 -10.92 6.93 16.09
C ASN A 51 -11.70 7.97 15.28
N ASN A 52 -11.01 8.86 14.57
CA ASN A 52 -11.60 9.99 13.85
C ASN A 52 -12.19 9.63 12.48
N THR A 53 -12.28 8.35 12.10
CA THR A 53 -12.86 7.94 10.81
C THR A 53 -14.20 7.25 10.95
N ILE A 54 -15.10 7.61 10.03
CA ILE A 54 -16.34 6.88 9.73
C ILE A 54 -16.21 6.04 8.46
N ILE A 55 -15.09 6.16 7.74
CA ILE A 55 -14.85 5.51 6.45
C ILE A 55 -14.21 4.14 6.73
N ARG A 56 -15.06 3.15 7.06
CA ARG A 56 -14.61 1.79 7.40
C ARG A 56 -15.30 0.75 6.52
N ALA A 57 -14.69 -0.42 6.41
CA ALA A 57 -15.23 -1.60 5.75
C ALA A 57 -15.19 -2.83 6.69
N ASN A 58 -15.48 -2.61 7.98
CA ASN A 58 -15.49 -3.62 9.04
C ASN A 58 -16.90 -4.15 9.36
N PHE A 59 -17.73 -4.25 8.32
CA PHE A 59 -19.09 -4.80 8.38
C PHE A 59 -19.39 -5.66 7.13
N THR A 60 -20.41 -6.51 7.19
CA THR A 60 -20.86 -7.33 6.04
C THR A 60 -21.30 -6.44 4.87
N PRO A 61 -20.97 -6.71 3.59
CA PRO A 61 -20.43 -7.97 3.05
C PRO A 61 -18.90 -8.06 2.94
N TYR A 62 -18.16 -7.11 3.51
CA TYR A 62 -16.70 -7.10 3.36
C TYR A 62 -16.06 -8.34 4.00
N GLY A 63 -15.09 -8.95 3.31
CA GLY A 63 -14.37 -10.15 3.75
C GLY A 63 -15.11 -11.49 3.68
N GLU A 64 -16.35 -11.56 3.19
CA GLU A 64 -17.17 -12.80 3.17
C GLU A 64 -16.61 -13.97 2.33
N THR A 65 -15.89 -13.72 1.24
CA THR A 65 -15.46 -14.79 0.32
C THR A 65 -14.14 -15.42 0.73
N PHE A 66 -13.17 -14.65 1.22
CA PHE A 66 -11.85 -15.16 1.61
C PHE A 66 -11.64 -15.26 3.12
N PHE A 67 -11.84 -14.15 3.85
CA PHE A 67 -11.52 -14.08 5.28
C PHE A 67 -12.62 -14.64 6.18
N LYS A 68 -13.87 -14.69 5.70
CA LYS A 68 -15.07 -15.10 6.44
C LYS A 68 -15.45 -14.17 7.59
N TYR A 69 -14.87 -12.97 7.64
CA TYR A 69 -15.26 -11.88 8.54
C TYR A 69 -14.82 -10.52 7.96
N PRO A 70 -15.45 -9.40 8.37
CA PRO A 70 -15.07 -8.07 7.89
C PRO A 70 -13.71 -7.60 8.43
N THR A 71 -12.70 -7.59 7.57
CA THR A 71 -11.33 -7.21 7.94
C THR A 71 -11.08 -5.70 7.92
N GLY A 72 -12.01 -4.89 7.40
CA GLY A 72 -11.75 -3.49 7.08
C GLY A 72 -11.27 -3.25 5.65
N ARG A 73 -11.21 -4.28 4.80
CA ARG A 73 -10.84 -4.16 3.37
C ARG A 73 -12.09 -3.80 2.56
N ALA A 74 -11.96 -2.90 1.58
CA ALA A 74 -13.07 -2.53 0.69
C ALA A 74 -13.32 -3.59 -0.42
N SER A 75 -13.35 -4.86 -0.03
CA SER A 75 -13.64 -6.03 -0.88
C SER A 75 -14.27 -7.13 -0.02
N ASP A 76 -15.02 -8.01 -0.65
CA ASP A 76 -15.50 -9.28 -0.11
C ASP A 76 -14.35 -10.26 0.21
N GLY A 77 -13.11 -9.98 -0.17
CA GLY A 77 -11.97 -10.84 0.12
C GLY A 77 -10.62 -10.15 -0.05
N ARG A 78 -9.77 -10.75 -0.89
CA ARG A 78 -8.40 -10.29 -1.15
C ARG A 78 -8.36 -9.06 -2.04
N LEU A 79 -7.34 -8.24 -1.84
CA LEU A 79 -7.02 -7.06 -2.62
C LEU A 79 -5.89 -7.35 -3.62
N ILE A 80 -5.70 -6.47 -4.60
CA ILE A 80 -4.58 -6.52 -5.56
C ILE A 80 -3.21 -6.76 -4.87
N PRO A 81 -2.82 -6.02 -3.81
CA PRO A 81 -1.58 -6.29 -3.08
C PRO A 81 -1.44 -7.71 -2.53
N ASP A 82 -2.53 -8.38 -2.17
CA ASP A 82 -2.47 -9.73 -1.62
C ASP A 82 -2.04 -10.75 -2.67
N PHE A 83 -2.55 -10.61 -3.90
CA PHE A 83 -2.15 -11.47 -5.02
C PHE A 83 -0.69 -11.22 -5.42
N ILE A 84 -0.23 -9.97 -5.35
CA ILE A 84 1.18 -9.62 -5.58
C ILE A 84 2.06 -10.26 -4.50
N ALA A 85 1.66 -10.18 -3.23
CA ALA A 85 2.38 -10.79 -2.11
C ALA A 85 2.45 -12.31 -2.28
N GLU A 86 1.33 -12.97 -2.58
CA GLU A 86 1.27 -14.42 -2.82
C GLU A 86 2.21 -14.84 -3.96
N TYR A 87 2.17 -14.13 -5.10
CA TYR A 87 3.07 -14.40 -6.22
C TYR A 87 4.55 -14.23 -5.85
N ALA A 88 4.86 -13.31 -4.93
CA ALA A 88 6.20 -13.08 -4.42
C ALA A 88 6.60 -14.03 -3.26
N ASN A 89 5.77 -15.03 -2.92
CA ASN A 89 5.94 -15.91 -1.76
C ASN A 89 6.04 -15.15 -0.42
N LEU A 90 5.32 -14.03 -0.32
CA LEU A 90 5.17 -13.25 0.90
C LEU A 90 3.87 -13.63 1.64
N PRO A 91 3.83 -13.48 2.98
CA PRO A 91 2.56 -13.47 3.69
C PRO A 91 1.71 -12.27 3.24
N LEU A 92 0.41 -12.30 3.57
CA LEU A 92 -0.42 -11.10 3.44
C LEU A 92 0.20 -9.96 4.26
N ILE A 93 0.38 -8.81 3.63
CA ILE A 93 1.02 -7.67 4.27
C ILE A 93 0.03 -6.98 5.22
N PRO A 94 0.33 -6.92 6.54
CA PRO A 94 -0.61 -6.40 7.52
C PRO A 94 -0.76 -4.86 7.45
N PRO A 95 -1.88 -4.31 7.92
CA PRO A 95 -2.03 -2.88 8.17
C PRO A 95 -0.93 -2.37 9.10
N TYR A 96 -0.32 -1.23 8.78
CA TYR A 96 0.70 -0.62 9.62
C TYR A 96 0.16 -0.28 11.03
N LEU A 97 -1.08 0.16 11.14
CA LEU A 97 -1.70 0.51 12.42
C LEU A 97 -2.25 -0.69 13.21
N GLN A 98 -2.14 -1.91 12.69
CA GLN A 98 -2.64 -3.09 13.40
C GLN A 98 -1.89 -3.28 14.73
N PRO A 99 -2.59 -3.39 15.87
CA PRO A 99 -1.96 -3.65 17.16
C PRO A 99 -1.10 -4.92 17.14
N GLY A 100 0.11 -4.83 17.69
CA GLY A 100 1.07 -5.93 17.71
C GLY A 100 1.87 -6.12 16.42
N ASN A 101 1.59 -5.36 15.36
CA ASN A 101 2.44 -5.35 14.17
C ASN A 101 3.75 -4.58 14.44
N ASN A 102 4.81 -5.33 14.73
CA ASN A 102 6.14 -4.77 14.99
C ASN A 102 7.22 -5.32 14.08
N ARG A 103 6.93 -6.32 13.22
CA ARG A 103 7.91 -6.95 12.35
C ARG A 103 7.68 -6.52 10.90
N PHE A 104 8.52 -5.62 10.40
CA PHE A 104 8.37 -5.01 9.07
C PHE A 104 9.32 -5.55 8.00
N ILE A 105 9.94 -6.70 8.26
CA ILE A 105 10.91 -7.31 7.35
C ILE A 105 10.28 -7.75 6.02
N ASP A 106 9.03 -8.20 6.07
CA ASP A 106 8.27 -8.69 4.91
C ASP A 106 7.50 -7.54 4.24
N GLY A 107 7.31 -6.41 4.94
CA GLY A 107 6.59 -5.25 4.44
C GLY A 107 5.64 -4.60 5.45
N ALA A 108 4.91 -3.58 4.98
CA ALA A 108 3.84 -2.93 5.73
C ALA A 108 2.84 -2.27 4.75
N ASN A 109 1.57 -2.27 5.12
CA ASN A 109 0.52 -1.62 4.36
C ASN A 109 0.13 -0.29 5.01
N PHE A 110 0.38 0.81 4.32
CA PHE A 110 0.06 2.18 4.76
C PHE A 110 -1.20 2.74 4.11
N ALA A 111 -1.81 2.02 3.14
CA ALA A 111 -2.97 2.50 2.41
C ALA A 111 -4.19 2.69 3.33
N SER A 112 -5.10 3.58 2.94
CA SER A 112 -6.26 3.96 3.74
C SER A 112 -7.48 4.20 2.87
N ILE A 113 -8.62 3.59 3.21
CA ILE A 113 -9.88 3.81 2.47
C ILE A 113 -10.20 5.31 2.45
N GLY A 114 -10.50 5.82 1.25
CA GLY A 114 -10.85 7.22 1.02
C GLY A 114 -9.66 8.17 0.90
N ALA A 115 -8.42 7.70 1.07
CA ALA A 115 -7.24 8.55 0.97
C ALA A 115 -7.08 9.17 -0.43
N GLY A 116 -6.70 10.45 -0.44
CA GLY A 116 -6.21 11.14 -1.63
C GLY A 116 -4.70 11.38 -1.55
N ALA A 117 -4.14 11.83 -2.68
CA ALA A 117 -2.79 12.38 -2.71
C ALA A 117 -2.72 13.75 -2.02
N LEU A 118 -3.82 14.50 -2.04
CA LEU A 118 -3.97 15.80 -1.37
C LEU A 118 -4.47 15.60 0.06
N VAL A 119 -3.97 16.40 1.00
CA VAL A 119 -4.32 16.30 2.44
C VAL A 119 -5.76 16.75 2.71
N GLU A 120 -6.30 17.59 1.83
CA GLU A 120 -7.66 18.10 1.89
C GLU A 120 -8.69 17.01 1.53
N THR A 121 -8.30 16.00 0.75
CA THR A 121 -9.18 14.92 0.30
C THR A 121 -9.60 14.06 1.49
N ASN A 122 -10.87 14.18 1.89
CA ASN A 122 -11.42 13.56 3.11
C ASN A 122 -10.60 13.89 4.36
N GLY A 123 -10.05 15.12 4.42
CA GLY A 123 -9.16 15.57 5.47
C GLY A 123 -9.70 15.29 6.88
N GLY A 124 -8.86 14.70 7.72
CA GLY A 124 -9.23 14.32 9.09
C GLY A 124 -10.05 13.03 9.22
N LEU A 125 -10.47 12.39 8.12
CA LEU A 125 -11.18 11.11 8.13
C LEU A 125 -10.34 9.95 7.58
N VAL A 126 -9.16 10.22 7.03
CA VAL A 126 -8.32 9.24 6.32
C VAL A 126 -6.85 9.43 6.66
N ILE A 127 -6.02 8.45 6.31
CA ILE A 127 -4.55 8.59 6.31
C ILE A 127 -4.14 9.06 4.91
N ASP A 128 -4.01 10.38 4.72
CA ASP A 128 -3.59 10.96 3.44
C ASP A 128 -2.17 10.50 3.06
N LEU A 129 -1.82 10.62 1.77
CA LEU A 129 -0.57 10.08 1.24
C LEU A 129 0.70 10.63 1.94
N GLN A 130 0.69 11.87 2.44
CA GLN A 130 1.85 12.41 3.18
C GLN A 130 1.93 11.83 4.59
N THR A 131 0.78 11.59 5.23
CA THR A 131 0.75 10.83 6.49
C THR A 131 1.21 9.39 6.28
N GLN A 132 0.87 8.75 5.16
CA GLN A 132 1.38 7.41 4.82
C GLN A 132 2.92 7.41 4.69
N LEU A 133 3.51 8.43 4.05
CA LEU A 133 4.96 8.61 4.02
C LEU A 133 5.54 8.77 5.44
N SER A 134 4.89 9.55 6.29
CA SER A 134 5.32 9.76 7.67
C SER A 134 5.31 8.46 8.49
N TYR A 135 4.32 7.59 8.26
CA TYR A 135 4.27 6.26 8.85
C TYR A 135 5.37 5.35 8.32
N PHE A 136 5.67 5.39 7.02
CA PHE A 136 6.84 4.72 6.47
C PHE A 136 8.15 5.19 7.12
N MET A 137 8.30 6.48 7.38
CA MET A 137 9.48 7.03 8.06
C MET A 137 9.60 6.54 9.51
N ASN A 138 8.48 6.37 10.21
CA ASN A 138 8.48 5.83 11.57
C ASN A 138 8.76 4.33 11.57
N MET A 139 8.21 3.60 10.60
CA MET A 139 8.50 2.19 10.36
C MET A 139 10.00 2.00 10.06
N GLU A 140 10.60 2.82 9.21
CA GLU A 140 12.04 2.79 8.89
C GLU A 140 12.90 2.88 10.17
N LYS A 141 12.54 3.79 11.09
CA LYS A 141 13.26 3.93 12.37
C LYS A 141 13.15 2.66 13.21
N GLN A 142 11.97 2.05 13.27
CA GLN A 142 11.76 0.80 14.01
C GLN A 142 12.54 -0.35 13.36
N LEU A 143 12.55 -0.44 12.03
CA LEU A 143 13.32 -1.44 11.30
C LEU A 143 14.82 -1.30 11.57
N LYS A 144 15.35 -0.06 11.62
CA LYS A 144 16.74 0.21 12.01
C LYS A 144 17.05 -0.18 13.45
N GLN A 145 16.13 0.07 14.38
CA GLN A 145 16.29 -0.36 15.78
C GLN A 145 16.33 -1.89 15.91
N GLN A 146 15.59 -2.61 15.07
CA GLN A 146 15.52 -4.07 15.12
C GLN A 146 16.69 -4.76 14.42
N LEU A 147 17.11 -4.25 13.26
CA LEU A 147 18.08 -4.92 12.37
C LEU A 147 19.47 -4.26 12.37
N GLY A 148 19.59 -3.04 12.90
CA GLY A 148 20.73 -2.17 12.66
C GLY A 148 20.67 -1.46 11.30
N ASP A 149 21.45 -0.39 11.16
CA ASP A 149 21.39 0.49 9.99
C ASP A 149 21.74 -0.19 8.67
N THR A 150 22.77 -1.04 8.67
CA THR A 150 23.25 -1.74 7.47
C THR A 150 22.18 -2.66 6.89
N GLU A 151 21.60 -3.52 7.72
CA GLU A 151 20.60 -4.49 7.25
C GLU A 151 19.27 -3.83 6.95
N ALA A 152 18.84 -2.83 7.73
CA ALA A 152 17.66 -2.05 7.38
C ALA A 152 17.80 -1.36 6.02
N LYS A 153 18.97 -0.78 5.71
CA LYS A 153 19.26 -0.18 4.39
C LYS A 153 19.20 -1.22 3.27
N LYS A 154 19.67 -2.45 3.53
CA LYS A 154 19.59 -3.56 2.56
C LYS A 154 18.13 -3.97 2.30
N VAL A 155 17.31 -4.10 3.34
CA VAL A 155 15.86 -4.39 3.21
C VAL A 155 15.19 -3.31 2.35
N LEU A 156 15.36 -2.03 2.71
CA LEU A 156 14.71 -0.91 2.01
C LEU A 156 15.16 -0.77 0.55
N SER A 157 16.45 -0.96 0.27
CA SER A 157 16.97 -0.90 -1.10
C SER A 157 16.51 -2.05 -1.99
N LYS A 158 16.30 -3.23 -1.40
CA LYS A 158 15.75 -4.40 -2.10
C LYS A 158 14.22 -4.41 -2.15
N ALA A 159 13.52 -3.61 -1.35
CA ALA A 159 12.06 -3.62 -1.28
C ALA A 159 11.37 -3.16 -2.57
N VAL A 160 10.08 -3.50 -2.70
CA VAL A 160 9.17 -3.01 -3.73
C VAL A 160 8.10 -2.13 -3.08
N TYR A 161 7.84 -0.97 -3.68
CA TYR A 161 6.90 0.03 -3.19
C TYR A 161 5.76 0.18 -4.18
N ILE A 162 4.54 -0.22 -3.80
CA ILE A 162 3.39 -0.17 -4.72
C ILE A 162 2.38 0.90 -4.34
N PHE A 163 1.75 1.51 -5.35
CA PHE A 163 0.88 2.67 -5.23
C PHE A 163 -0.44 2.49 -5.98
N SER A 164 -1.54 2.85 -5.32
CA SER A 164 -2.84 3.12 -5.93
C SER A 164 -3.47 4.33 -5.24
N ILE A 165 -3.40 5.51 -5.84
CA ILE A 165 -3.85 6.76 -5.21
C ILE A 165 -4.26 7.79 -6.26
N GLY A 166 -5.10 8.75 -5.89
CA GLY A 166 -5.52 9.85 -6.77
C GLY A 166 -7.01 9.84 -7.08
N GLY A 167 -7.67 8.68 -6.99
CA GLY A 167 -9.07 8.54 -7.38
C GLY A 167 -9.99 9.39 -6.52
N ASN A 168 -9.77 9.36 -5.20
CA ASN A 168 -10.55 10.14 -4.24
C ASN A 168 -10.39 11.65 -4.41
N ASP A 169 -9.24 12.14 -4.88
CA ASP A 169 -9.05 13.58 -5.16
C ASP A 169 -10.03 14.03 -6.26
N TYR A 170 -10.22 13.22 -7.29
CA TYR A 170 -11.18 13.52 -8.36
C TYR A 170 -12.63 13.31 -7.95
N PHE A 171 -12.93 12.32 -7.10
CA PHE A 171 -14.26 12.19 -6.51
C PHE A 171 -14.63 13.44 -5.68
N ALA A 172 -13.72 13.90 -4.81
CA ALA A 172 -13.93 15.11 -4.01
C ALA A 172 -14.07 16.36 -4.88
N ALA A 173 -13.30 16.46 -5.97
CA ALA A 173 -13.39 17.57 -6.92
C ALA A 173 -14.71 17.63 -7.71
N LEU A 174 -15.36 16.48 -7.90
CA LEU A 174 -16.63 16.34 -8.62
C LEU A 174 -17.86 16.35 -7.70
N ALA A 175 -17.67 16.44 -6.39
CA ALA A 175 -18.76 16.54 -5.45
C ALA A 175 -19.60 17.81 -5.72
N PRO A 176 -20.94 17.77 -5.57
CA PRO A 176 -21.80 18.91 -5.91
C PRO A 176 -21.46 20.23 -5.20
N ASN A 177 -20.88 20.16 -4.00
CA ASN A 177 -20.47 21.30 -3.18
C ASN A 177 -19.01 21.73 -3.40
N SER A 178 -18.29 21.09 -4.33
CA SER A 178 -16.90 21.40 -4.60
C SER A 178 -16.76 22.55 -5.61
N THR A 179 -15.93 23.53 -5.28
CA THR A 179 -15.59 24.66 -6.16
C THR A 179 -14.20 24.52 -6.79
N ILE A 180 -13.49 23.41 -6.51
CA ILE A 180 -12.06 23.29 -6.84
C ILE A 180 -11.80 23.35 -8.35
N LEU A 181 -12.68 22.77 -9.17
CA LEU A 181 -12.58 22.80 -10.63
C LEU A 181 -13.08 24.11 -11.27
N GLN A 182 -13.61 25.03 -10.47
CA GLN A 182 -13.87 26.41 -10.87
C GLN A 182 -12.65 27.30 -10.58
N LEU A 183 -11.94 27.02 -9.47
CA LEU A 183 -10.74 27.74 -9.04
C LEU A 183 -9.48 27.31 -9.80
N HIS A 184 -9.42 26.05 -10.24
CA HIS A 184 -8.29 25.50 -10.97
C HIS A 184 -8.75 24.84 -12.26
N SER A 185 -7.94 24.97 -13.32
CA SER A 185 -8.12 24.15 -14.50
C SER A 185 -7.91 22.67 -14.15
N ARG A 186 -8.49 21.78 -14.95
CA ARG A 186 -8.34 20.33 -14.77
C ARG A 186 -6.87 19.90 -14.77
N LYS A 187 -6.06 20.53 -15.63
CA LYS A 187 -4.63 20.23 -15.73
C LYS A 187 -3.86 20.69 -14.50
N GLU A 188 -4.17 21.86 -13.95
CA GLU A 188 -3.54 22.36 -12.71
C GLU A 188 -3.88 21.47 -11.53
N TYR A 189 -5.16 21.10 -11.37
CA TYR A 189 -5.58 20.22 -10.28
C TYR A 189 -4.96 18.83 -10.38
N VAL A 190 -4.92 18.24 -11.58
CA VAL A 190 -4.17 16.99 -11.82
C VAL A 190 -2.68 17.18 -11.51
N GLY A 191 -2.09 18.32 -11.85
CA GLY A 191 -0.71 18.67 -11.53
C GLY A 191 -0.44 18.66 -10.03
N MET A 192 -1.36 19.17 -9.20
CA MET A 192 -1.27 19.13 -7.74
C MET A 192 -1.25 17.68 -7.22
N VAL A 193 -2.20 16.85 -7.67
CA VAL A 193 -2.28 15.42 -7.30
C VAL A 193 -0.97 14.69 -7.65
N ILE A 194 -0.49 14.84 -8.89
CA ILE A 194 0.77 14.22 -9.34
C ILE A 194 1.98 14.79 -8.60
N GLY A 195 1.98 16.08 -8.27
CA GLY A 195 3.03 16.72 -7.47
C GLY A 195 3.18 16.11 -6.08
N ASN A 196 2.06 15.82 -5.41
CA ASN A 196 2.08 15.16 -4.09
C ASN A 196 2.55 13.70 -4.19
N ILE A 197 2.08 12.94 -5.19
CA ILE A 197 2.58 11.59 -5.46
C ILE A 197 4.10 11.61 -5.68
N THR A 198 4.58 12.56 -6.49
CA THR A 198 6.01 12.75 -6.77
C THR A 198 6.81 13.04 -5.50
N THR A 199 6.27 13.87 -4.61
CA THR A 199 6.90 14.19 -3.33
C THR A 199 7.10 12.94 -2.48
N VAL A 200 6.09 12.06 -2.40
CA VAL A 200 6.19 10.81 -1.65
C VAL A 200 7.18 9.83 -2.28
N ILE A 201 7.18 9.69 -3.60
CA ILE A 201 8.17 8.88 -4.33
C ILE A 201 9.60 9.35 -3.99
N LYS A 202 9.87 10.66 -4.08
CA LYS A 202 11.17 11.23 -3.74
C LYS A 202 11.52 11.01 -2.26
N GLY A 203 10.53 11.11 -1.37
CA GLY A 203 10.69 10.85 0.07
C GLY A 203 11.14 9.42 0.37
N ILE A 204 10.57 8.43 -0.30
CA ILE A 204 10.95 7.01 -0.21
C ILE A 204 12.31 6.77 -0.86
N HIS A 205 12.55 7.35 -2.05
CA HIS A 205 13.84 7.19 -2.75
C HIS A 205 15.02 7.72 -1.94
N LYS A 206 14.86 8.89 -1.29
CA LYS A 206 15.85 9.46 -0.36
C LYS A 206 16.21 8.51 0.79
N ARG A 207 15.33 7.56 1.12
CA ARG A 207 15.51 6.56 2.19
C ARG A 207 15.98 5.20 1.70
N GLY A 208 16.39 5.13 0.43
CA GLY A 208 16.97 3.93 -0.16
C GLY A 208 16.00 3.16 -1.04
N GLY A 209 14.71 3.50 -1.11
CA GLY A 209 13.78 2.80 -1.99
C GLY A 209 14.14 2.96 -3.47
N ARG A 210 14.05 1.88 -4.25
CA ARG A 210 14.48 1.87 -5.67
C ARG A 210 13.46 1.32 -6.65
N LYS A 211 12.57 0.39 -6.24
CA LYS A 211 11.64 -0.30 -7.13
C LYS A 211 10.20 0.09 -6.82
N PHE A 212 9.53 0.74 -7.75
CA PHE A 212 8.19 1.28 -7.56
C PHE A 212 7.19 0.64 -8.52
N GLY A 213 5.97 0.37 -8.06
CA GLY A 213 4.87 -0.13 -8.87
C GLY A 213 3.66 0.81 -8.76
N PHE A 214 3.01 1.11 -9.88
CA PHE A 214 1.84 1.98 -9.91
C PHE A 214 0.69 1.29 -10.63
N SER A 215 -0.48 1.29 -10.01
CA SER A 215 -1.72 0.97 -10.71
C SER A 215 -2.19 2.18 -11.47
N LYS A 216 -2.30 2.06 -12.79
CA LYS A 216 -2.90 3.10 -13.62
C LYS A 216 -4.35 3.29 -13.20
N MET A 217 -4.80 4.54 -13.15
CA MET A 217 -6.15 4.84 -12.73
C MET A 217 -7.15 4.32 -13.76
N ILE A 218 -8.05 3.46 -13.31
CA ILE A 218 -9.20 2.99 -14.10
C ILE A 218 -10.11 4.16 -14.47
N ASN A 219 -10.87 4.02 -15.56
CA ASN A 219 -11.78 5.08 -15.98
C ASN A 219 -12.87 5.36 -14.93
N LEU A 220 -12.64 6.37 -14.09
CA LEU A 220 -13.53 6.73 -13.00
C LEU A 220 -14.94 7.02 -13.50
N GLY A 221 -15.08 7.68 -14.65
CA GLY A 221 -16.38 8.01 -15.21
C GLY A 221 -17.27 6.79 -15.47
N CYS A 222 -16.69 5.61 -15.65
CA CYS A 222 -17.42 4.38 -15.88
C CYS A 222 -17.72 3.59 -14.60
N LEU A 223 -17.28 4.06 -13.43
CA LEU A 223 -17.63 3.44 -12.16
C LEU A 223 -19.14 3.52 -11.92
N PRO A 224 -19.76 2.47 -11.34
CA PRO A 224 -21.21 2.43 -11.13
C PRO A 224 -21.76 3.68 -10.42
N SER A 225 -21.06 4.18 -9.40
CA SER A 225 -21.47 5.38 -8.65
C SER A 225 -21.54 6.63 -9.53
N LEU A 226 -20.53 6.90 -10.35
CA LEU A 226 -20.51 8.08 -11.23
C LEU A 226 -21.48 7.95 -12.41
N ARG A 227 -21.72 6.72 -12.90
CA ARG A 227 -22.78 6.47 -13.90
C ARG A 227 -24.16 6.74 -13.31
N ALA A 228 -24.41 6.34 -12.06
CA ALA A 228 -25.66 6.62 -11.37
C ALA A 228 -25.87 8.12 -11.16
N VAL A 229 -24.83 8.86 -10.74
CA VAL A 229 -24.88 10.33 -10.60
C VAL A 229 -25.17 11.00 -11.95
N LYS A 230 -24.50 10.60 -13.04
CA LYS A 230 -24.76 11.14 -14.38
C LYS A 230 -26.21 10.89 -14.81
N MET A 231 -26.72 9.68 -14.61
CA MET A 231 -28.11 9.33 -14.93
C MET A 231 -29.09 10.20 -14.13
N ALA A 232 -28.88 10.36 -12.82
CA ALA A 232 -29.74 11.18 -11.96
C ALA A 232 -29.74 12.65 -12.38
N ASN A 233 -28.60 13.21 -12.76
CA ASN A 233 -28.47 14.64 -13.08
C ASN A 233 -28.87 15.00 -14.51
N THR A 234 -28.76 14.07 -15.47
CA THR A 234 -28.90 14.38 -16.91
C THR A 234 -29.94 13.53 -17.64
N GLY A 235 -30.45 12.46 -17.01
CA GLY A 235 -31.31 11.47 -17.66
C GLY A 235 -30.60 10.61 -18.71
N ARG A 236 -29.27 10.71 -18.83
CA ARG A 236 -28.48 9.98 -19.83
C ARG A 236 -27.62 8.90 -19.20
N SER A 237 -27.63 7.71 -19.80
CA SER A 237 -26.76 6.60 -19.43
C SER A 237 -25.32 6.81 -19.93
N GLY A 238 -24.41 5.93 -19.50
CA GLY A 238 -23.00 5.92 -19.92
C GLY A 238 -22.06 6.55 -18.91
N CYS A 239 -20.78 6.64 -19.27
CA CYS A 239 -19.72 7.12 -18.38
C CYS A 239 -19.78 8.65 -18.20
N MET A 240 -19.38 9.14 -17.03
CA MET A 240 -19.26 10.57 -16.77
C MET A 240 -18.03 11.16 -17.47
N ASP A 241 -18.26 12.14 -18.34
CA ASP A 241 -17.24 12.65 -19.27
C ASP A 241 -16.13 13.43 -18.52
N GLU A 242 -16.51 14.26 -17.54
CA GLU A 242 -15.56 15.04 -16.73
C GLU A 242 -14.62 14.12 -15.91
N ALA A 243 -15.17 13.09 -15.26
CA ALA A 243 -14.38 12.09 -14.54
C ALA A 243 -13.46 11.27 -15.48
N THR A 244 -13.95 10.95 -16.68
CA THR A 244 -13.15 10.29 -17.72
C THR A 244 -11.98 11.17 -18.17
N LEU A 245 -12.22 12.48 -18.34
CA LEU A 245 -11.20 13.46 -18.70
C LEU A 245 -10.11 13.54 -17.62
N LEU A 246 -10.49 13.70 -16.35
CA LEU A 246 -9.55 13.74 -15.22
C LEU A 246 -8.70 12.48 -15.15
N THR A 247 -9.30 11.30 -15.33
CA THR A 247 -8.57 10.03 -15.37
C THR A 247 -7.51 10.02 -16.49
N LYS A 248 -7.89 10.42 -17.70
CA LYS A 248 -6.96 10.46 -18.85
C LYS A 248 -5.81 11.44 -18.61
N LEU A 249 -6.11 12.61 -18.02
CA LEU A 249 -5.09 13.60 -17.66
C LEU A 249 -4.14 13.06 -16.59
N HIS A 250 -4.67 12.44 -15.53
CA HIS A 250 -3.88 11.81 -14.48
C HIS A 250 -2.90 10.78 -15.05
N ASN A 251 -3.41 9.80 -15.80
CA ASN A 251 -2.59 8.71 -16.34
C ASN A 251 -1.49 9.23 -17.27
N ARG A 252 -1.79 10.24 -18.11
CA ARG A 252 -0.80 10.88 -18.97
C ARG A 252 0.26 11.63 -18.15
N ALA A 253 -0.16 12.39 -17.15
CA ALA A 253 0.73 13.16 -16.30
C ALA A 253 1.63 12.24 -15.46
N LEU A 254 1.07 11.22 -14.81
CA LEU A 254 1.84 10.23 -14.04
C LEU A 254 2.87 9.52 -14.93
N SER A 255 2.48 9.02 -16.10
CA SER A 255 3.41 8.36 -17.03
C SER A 255 4.57 9.27 -17.45
N LYS A 256 4.29 10.55 -17.75
CA LYS A 256 5.33 11.53 -18.07
C LYS A 256 6.26 11.77 -16.87
N THR A 257 5.70 11.93 -15.68
CA THR A 257 6.46 12.16 -14.44
C THR A 257 7.35 10.98 -14.09
N LEU A 258 6.86 9.74 -14.21
CA LEU A 258 7.65 8.54 -13.90
C LEU A 258 8.88 8.41 -14.82
N LYS A 259 8.71 8.70 -16.13
CA LYS A 259 9.83 8.77 -17.08
C LYS A 259 10.87 9.83 -16.72
N GLU A 260 10.41 10.97 -16.20
CA GLU A 260 11.33 12.02 -15.76
C GLU A 260 12.05 11.62 -14.47
N LEU A 261 11.36 11.01 -13.51
CA LEU A 261 11.97 10.51 -12.28
C LEU A 261 13.04 9.44 -12.54
N GLU A 262 12.82 8.54 -13.50
CA GLU A 262 13.83 7.56 -13.93
C GLU A 262 15.13 8.22 -14.43
N ARG A 263 15.04 9.38 -15.08
CA ARG A 263 16.21 10.14 -15.54
C ARG A 263 16.87 10.94 -14.41
N GLN A 264 16.08 11.42 -13.45
CA GLN A 264 16.54 12.31 -12.37
C GLN A 264 17.06 11.56 -11.14
N LEU A 265 16.55 10.36 -10.87
CA LEU A 265 16.78 9.64 -9.63
C LEU A 265 17.59 8.38 -9.89
N GLU A 266 18.82 8.35 -9.37
CA GLU A 266 19.72 7.21 -9.54
C GLU A 266 19.09 5.90 -9.02
N GLY A 267 19.10 4.88 -9.87
CA GLY A 267 18.58 3.56 -9.56
C GLY A 267 17.06 3.49 -9.40
N PHE A 268 16.31 4.54 -9.74
CA PHE A 268 14.86 4.49 -9.77
C PHE A 268 14.38 3.57 -10.89
N LYS A 269 13.65 2.52 -10.52
CA LYS A 269 12.99 1.59 -11.42
C LYS A 269 11.50 1.63 -11.13
N TYR A 270 10.69 1.68 -12.17
CA TYR A 270 9.25 1.66 -12.00
C TYR A 270 8.57 0.69 -12.95
N SER A 271 7.41 0.19 -12.53
CA SER A 271 6.41 -0.43 -13.39
C SER A 271 5.11 0.36 -13.28
N ASN A 272 4.46 0.63 -14.40
CA ASN A 272 3.17 1.29 -14.46
C ASN A 272 2.18 0.34 -15.11
N PHE A 273 1.38 -0.34 -14.28
CA PHE A 273 0.47 -1.39 -14.71
C PHE A 273 -0.75 -0.79 -15.41
N ASP A 274 -0.93 -1.11 -16.69
CA ASP A 274 -2.12 -0.81 -17.48
C ASP A 274 -3.05 -2.02 -17.41
N ALA A 275 -4.19 -1.88 -16.74
CA ALA A 275 -5.21 -2.93 -16.61
C ALA A 275 -6.19 -2.90 -17.78
#